data_AF-A0A0G4FYS0-F1
#
_entry.id   AF-A0A0G4FYS0-F1
#
_cell.length_a   1.000
_cell.length_b   1.000
_cell.length_c   1.000
_cell.angle_alpha   90.00
_cell.angle_beta   90.00
_cell.angle_gamma   90.00
#
_symmetry.space_group_name_H-M   'P 1'
#
loop_
_entity.id
_entity.type
_entity.pdbx_description
1 polymer ?
#
loop_
_entity_poly.entity_id
_entity_poly.type
_entity_poly.pdbx_seq_one_letter_code
_entity_poly.pdbx_strand_id
1 'polypeptide(L)'
;MSSSHDDSRPPGRVRLTVDDLLPTADVPLPQVDLTTEPEVFIGSDYVDKAYSLLLPEYGRMDSSSKRVRPMSFVGFQGAGKSRMLKELSKKLREEGIPAIFISFGDETDYDVDTEGASTPLADSLNLRLAWAAATDDARARVARAANVDVDKLNFTMWLEHASINERTAYEWLNHQPCVTDNRTLKYHRQPCVLLIDDLNRFATVKRGERSKAVDRVGAHLRCEFLNEVERHIVFAEPNNVTTVSDGRSLLEMLQKRHLLRPELPFIKENDLEQALKWNVTRGAICWAGRSPGLVWEMCQHGGSLEARVGRVSSIDQSTIFEADAVLCDVVLTAMEGMGASGYSRPHIGNWSTLLNVFDEERTSYNRRYDYCHLLPPCYLAGMCASLAQWDALKEKVDESFCEGLNAVASSLRMLNHAEDGHQWAGPCTAAVLMRLLQGELKHLLYVGVGYFNEIPPQVGTVLPDSLIVPLKWDEQAMGCKFGGYFSSSEWSNTEDVVKAFAKKYASLPSAKPGCVRQPIVFSARLSSLR
;
A
#
# COMPACT_ATOMS: atom_id res chain seq x y z
N MET A 1 21.45 47.56 -44.79
CA MET A 1 21.70 46.27 -44.11
C MET A 1 21.03 46.35 -42.76
N SER A 2 19.89 45.69 -42.65
CA SER A 2 19.04 45.64 -41.46
C SER A 2 19.60 44.59 -40.51
N SER A 3 19.94 44.97 -39.27
CA SER A 3 20.21 44.00 -38.20
C SER A 3 19.14 44.13 -37.12
N SER A 4 18.22 43.19 -37.17
CA SER A 4 17.34 42.80 -36.06
C SER A 4 18.19 42.25 -34.90
N HIS A 5 18.23 42.97 -33.79
CA HIS A 5 18.48 42.41 -32.46
C HIS A 5 17.08 42.18 -31.87
N ASP A 6 16.53 40.98 -31.95
CA ASP A 6 16.74 39.83 -31.04
C ASP A 6 16.46 40.21 -29.58
N ASP A 7 15.16 40.22 -29.28
CA ASP A 7 14.54 40.54 -28.00
C ASP A 7 14.39 39.23 -27.20
N SER A 8 15.52 38.62 -26.83
CA SER A 8 15.55 37.37 -26.07
C SER A 8 15.41 37.64 -24.57
N ARG A 9 14.25 38.15 -24.13
CA ARG A 9 13.80 37.91 -22.75
C ARG A 9 13.31 36.46 -22.69
N PRO A 10 13.69 35.66 -21.68
CA PRO A 10 13.05 34.37 -21.48
C PRO A 10 11.54 34.62 -21.37
N PRO A 11 10.69 33.88 -22.11
CA PRO A 11 9.25 34.09 -22.06
C PRO A 11 8.81 33.99 -20.60
N GLY A 12 8.23 35.08 -20.09
CA GLY A 12 7.78 35.14 -18.69
C GLY A 12 6.72 34.08 -18.42
N ARG A 13 6.71 33.53 -17.20
CA ARG A 13 5.67 32.58 -16.77
C ARG A 13 4.28 33.19 -16.95
N VAL A 14 3.36 32.42 -17.49
CA VAL A 14 1.94 32.76 -17.56
C VAL A 14 1.39 32.75 -16.14
N ARG A 15 0.93 33.90 -15.67
CA ARG A 15 0.27 34.03 -14.38
C ARG A 15 -1.19 33.65 -14.52
N LEU A 16 -1.58 32.57 -13.86
CA LEU A 16 -2.95 32.07 -13.83
C LEU A 16 -3.80 32.89 -12.84
N THR A 17 -5.05 33.14 -13.22
CA THR A 17 -6.10 33.79 -12.42
C THR A 17 -7.25 32.81 -12.15
N VAL A 18 -8.27 33.23 -11.41
CA VAL A 18 -9.47 32.40 -11.15
C VAL A 18 -10.21 32.06 -12.45
N ASP A 19 -10.24 32.99 -13.41
CA ASP A 19 -10.92 32.81 -14.71
C ASP A 19 -10.21 31.79 -15.62
N ASP A 20 -8.97 31.44 -15.30
CA ASP A 20 -8.19 30.42 -16.00
C ASP A 20 -8.48 29.00 -15.49
N LEU A 21 -9.31 28.87 -14.46
CA LEU A 21 -9.62 27.61 -13.80
C LEU A 21 -11.12 27.29 -13.89
N LEU A 22 -11.41 26.06 -14.29
CA LEU A 22 -12.75 25.51 -14.34
C LEU A 22 -13.39 25.46 -12.95
N PRO A 23 -14.72 25.65 -12.82
CA PRO A 23 -15.44 25.36 -11.58
C PRO A 23 -15.18 23.93 -11.10
N THR A 24 -15.19 23.66 -9.80
CA THR A 24 -14.83 22.34 -9.23
C THR A 24 -15.69 21.22 -9.80
N ALA A 25 -16.95 21.50 -10.13
CA ALA A 25 -17.89 20.56 -10.75
C ALA A 25 -17.49 20.17 -12.19
N ASP A 26 -16.80 21.08 -12.90
CA ASP A 26 -16.45 20.96 -14.32
C ASP A 26 -15.00 20.50 -14.54
N VAL A 27 -14.16 20.49 -13.50
CA VAL A 27 -12.79 19.97 -13.57
C VAL A 27 -12.83 18.55 -14.15
N PRO A 28 -12.08 18.19 -15.20
CA PRO A 28 -12.12 16.85 -15.79
C PRO A 28 -11.60 15.77 -14.80
N LEU A 29 -12.17 14.57 -14.87
CA LEU A 29 -11.59 13.40 -14.19
C LEU A 29 -10.39 12.86 -14.99
N PRO A 30 -9.43 12.21 -14.33
CA PRO A 30 -8.36 11.51 -15.01
C PRO A 30 -8.98 10.42 -15.88
N GLN A 31 -8.53 10.37 -17.14
CA GLN A 31 -8.90 9.26 -18.00
C GLN A 31 -8.17 7.99 -17.56
N VAL A 32 -8.86 6.86 -17.69
CA VAL A 32 -8.22 5.56 -17.57
C VAL A 32 -7.38 5.35 -18.81
N ASP A 33 -6.06 5.29 -18.65
CA ASP A 33 -5.17 4.89 -19.72
C ASP A 33 -5.22 3.37 -19.88
N LEU A 34 -5.92 2.92 -20.92
CA LEU A 34 -6.11 1.50 -21.23
C LEU A 34 -4.81 0.79 -21.64
N THR A 35 -3.73 1.55 -21.90
CA THR A 35 -2.41 0.96 -22.17
C THR A 35 -1.71 0.53 -20.87
N THR A 36 -2.05 1.17 -19.75
CA THR A 36 -1.43 0.92 -18.44
C THR A 36 -2.39 0.32 -17.42
N GLU A 37 -3.70 0.41 -17.64
CA GLU A 37 -4.75 -0.06 -16.73
C GLU A 37 -5.83 -0.91 -17.43
N PRO A 38 -6.50 -1.84 -16.72
CA PRO A 38 -7.57 -2.62 -17.32
C PRO A 38 -8.80 -1.75 -17.62
N GLU A 39 -9.52 -2.09 -18.68
CA GLU A 39 -10.80 -1.47 -19.03
C GLU A 39 -11.83 -1.69 -17.92
N VAL A 40 -11.96 -2.93 -17.47
CA VAL A 40 -12.92 -3.30 -16.42
C VAL A 40 -12.22 -3.31 -15.07
N PHE A 41 -12.77 -2.51 -14.16
CA PHE A 41 -12.37 -2.50 -12.76
C PHE A 41 -13.00 -3.66 -11.99
N ILE A 42 -12.17 -4.41 -11.25
CA ILE A 42 -12.62 -5.45 -10.31
C ILE A 42 -12.65 -4.85 -8.90
N GLY A 43 -13.83 -4.88 -8.26
CA GLY A 43 -14.03 -4.38 -6.90
C GLY A 43 -14.99 -3.20 -6.78
N SER A 44 -16.03 -3.12 -7.61
CA SER A 44 -17.03 -2.04 -7.54
C SER A 44 -17.70 -1.95 -6.16
N ASP A 45 -17.91 -3.07 -5.48
CA ASP A 45 -18.44 -3.15 -4.12
C ASP A 45 -17.51 -2.46 -3.09
N TYR A 46 -16.20 -2.47 -3.31
CA TYR A 46 -15.25 -1.72 -2.49
C TYR A 46 -15.41 -0.22 -2.71
N VAL A 47 -15.67 0.22 -3.94
CA VAL A 47 -15.88 1.63 -4.27
C VAL A 47 -17.16 2.13 -3.58
N ASP A 48 -18.23 1.34 -3.63
CA ASP A 48 -19.47 1.64 -2.91
C ASP A 48 -19.27 1.68 -1.38
N LYS A 49 -18.47 0.76 -0.83
CA LYS A 49 -18.09 0.77 0.60
C LYS A 49 -17.28 2.02 0.94
N ALA A 50 -16.29 2.41 0.12
CA ALA A 50 -15.53 3.63 0.34
C ALA A 50 -16.42 4.87 0.25
N TYR A 51 -17.27 4.96 -0.78
CA TYR A 51 -18.22 6.05 -0.95
C TYR A 51 -19.16 6.20 0.26
N SER A 52 -19.75 5.09 0.74
CA SER A 52 -20.63 5.09 1.91
C SER A 52 -19.92 5.50 3.22
N LEU A 53 -18.62 5.24 3.35
CA LEU A 53 -17.81 5.72 4.48
C LEU A 53 -17.49 7.21 4.38
N LEU A 54 -17.27 7.72 3.17
CA LEU A 54 -16.94 9.11 2.89
C LEU A 54 -18.14 10.04 3.10
N LEU A 55 -19.32 9.64 2.62
CA LEU A 55 -20.50 10.51 2.53
C LEU A 55 -20.90 11.16 3.88
N PRO A 56 -20.91 10.44 5.03
CA PRO A 56 -21.19 11.05 6.33
C PRO A 56 -20.16 12.10 6.78
N GLU A 57 -18.93 12.04 6.27
CA GLU A 57 -17.88 13.01 6.58
C GLU A 57 -17.89 14.22 5.63
N TYR A 58 -18.35 14.05 4.38
CA TYR A 58 -18.38 15.12 3.37
C TYR A 58 -19.30 16.29 3.76
N GLY A 59 -20.47 16.03 4.32
CA GLY A 59 -21.41 17.08 4.76
C GLY A 59 -21.11 17.67 6.15
N ARG A 60 -20.01 17.26 6.79
CA ARG A 60 -19.76 17.56 8.20
C ARG A 60 -18.94 18.83 8.34
N MET A 61 -19.40 19.74 9.20
CA MET A 61 -18.57 20.87 9.64
C MET A 61 -17.51 20.39 10.64
N ASP A 62 -16.26 20.73 10.36
CA ASP A 62 -15.14 20.41 11.23
C ASP A 62 -15.14 21.25 12.52
N SER A 63 -14.94 20.63 13.67
CA SER A 63 -14.82 21.33 14.95
C SER A 63 -13.88 20.65 15.92
N SER A 64 -13.45 21.36 16.97
CA SER A 64 -12.50 20.86 17.97
C SER A 64 -12.90 19.56 18.64
N SER A 65 -14.20 19.30 18.79
CA SER A 65 -14.75 18.07 19.37
C SER A 65 -15.14 17.01 18.33
N LYS A 66 -15.26 17.39 17.05
CA LYS A 66 -15.81 16.56 15.98
C LYS A 66 -15.05 16.83 14.68
N ARG A 67 -13.85 16.25 14.58
CA ARG A 67 -12.98 16.36 13.41
C ARG A 67 -13.48 15.51 12.24
N VAL A 68 -13.56 16.11 11.05
CA VAL A 68 -13.74 15.39 9.78
C VAL A 68 -12.58 14.40 9.64
N ARG A 69 -12.90 13.15 9.29
CA ARG A 69 -11.93 12.05 9.14
C ARG A 69 -11.51 11.87 7.68
N PRO A 70 -10.30 12.28 7.26
CA PRO A 70 -9.85 12.06 5.89
C PRO A 70 -9.79 10.57 5.55
N MET A 71 -9.85 10.25 4.27
CA MET A 71 -9.76 8.87 3.81
C MET A 71 -8.39 8.56 3.22
N SER A 72 -7.86 7.39 3.56
CA SER A 72 -6.63 6.87 2.98
C SER A 72 -6.85 5.47 2.41
N PHE A 73 -6.38 5.27 1.19
CA PHE A 73 -6.19 3.94 0.62
C PHE A 73 -4.78 3.46 0.91
N VAL A 74 -4.70 2.32 1.60
CA VAL A 74 -3.44 1.74 2.09
C VAL A 74 -3.27 0.36 1.48
N GLY A 75 -2.05 0.08 1.03
CA GLY A 75 -1.66 -1.25 0.60
C GLY A 75 -0.30 -1.26 -0.07
N PHE A 76 0.17 -2.45 -0.41
CA PHE A 76 1.47 -2.62 -1.06
C PHE A 76 1.55 -1.92 -2.43
N GLN A 77 2.78 -1.77 -2.92
CA GLN A 77 3.03 -1.31 -4.28
C GLN A 77 2.38 -2.24 -5.31
N GLY A 78 1.55 -1.69 -6.21
CA GLY A 78 0.77 -2.47 -7.17
C GLY A 78 -0.59 -2.97 -6.65
N ALA A 79 -1.02 -2.59 -5.44
CA ALA A 79 -2.31 -3.01 -4.88
C ALA A 79 -3.56 -2.41 -5.57
N GLY A 80 -3.40 -1.52 -6.56
CA GLY A 80 -4.51 -0.86 -7.25
C GLY A 80 -5.05 0.41 -6.55
N LYS A 81 -4.26 1.06 -5.69
CA LYS A 81 -4.64 2.30 -4.98
C LYS A 81 -5.05 3.43 -5.93
N SER A 82 -4.21 3.73 -6.92
CA SER A 82 -4.45 4.77 -7.93
C SER A 82 -5.75 4.51 -8.69
N ARG A 83 -5.98 3.26 -9.11
CA ARG A 83 -7.23 2.89 -9.78
C ARG A 83 -8.44 3.03 -8.86
N MET A 84 -8.34 2.63 -7.60
CA MET A 84 -9.40 2.82 -6.61
C MET A 84 -9.76 4.31 -6.41
N LEU A 85 -8.77 5.21 -6.39
CA LEU A 85 -9.00 6.66 -6.37
C LEU A 85 -9.75 7.13 -7.62
N LYS A 86 -9.33 6.70 -8.82
CA LYS A 86 -9.98 7.06 -10.08
C LYS A 86 -11.45 6.60 -10.10
N GLU A 87 -11.73 5.37 -9.70
CA GLU A 87 -13.10 4.85 -9.65
C GLU A 87 -13.95 5.54 -8.58
N LEU A 88 -13.40 5.85 -7.41
CA LEU A 88 -14.11 6.66 -6.41
C LEU A 88 -14.41 8.06 -6.94
N SER A 89 -13.49 8.69 -7.68
CA SER A 89 -13.72 10.00 -8.28
C SER A 89 -14.86 9.98 -9.32
N LYS A 90 -14.96 8.90 -10.10
CA LYS A 90 -16.05 8.66 -11.03
C LYS A 90 -17.38 8.51 -10.30
N LYS A 91 -17.41 7.66 -9.27
CA LYS A 91 -18.61 7.45 -8.43
C LYS A 91 -19.08 8.76 -7.78
N LEU A 92 -18.18 9.57 -7.24
CA LEU A 92 -18.51 10.88 -6.67
C LEU A 92 -19.18 11.79 -7.71
N ARG A 93 -18.65 11.83 -8.94
CA ARG A 93 -19.21 12.65 -10.02
C ARG A 93 -20.59 12.18 -10.48
N GLU A 94 -20.79 10.87 -10.59
CA GLU A 94 -22.09 10.28 -10.92
C GLU A 94 -23.17 10.65 -9.88
N GLU A 95 -22.77 10.80 -8.63
CA GLU A 95 -23.65 11.20 -7.51
C GLU A 95 -23.72 12.73 -7.33
N GLY A 96 -23.17 13.51 -8.27
CA GLY A 96 -23.22 14.97 -8.26
C GLY A 96 -22.28 15.66 -7.27
N ILE A 97 -21.30 14.92 -6.73
CA ILE A 97 -20.27 15.46 -5.84
C ILE A 97 -19.03 15.85 -6.67
N PRO A 98 -18.63 17.13 -6.69
CA PRO A 98 -17.42 17.54 -7.40
C PRO A 98 -16.18 16.83 -6.86
N ALA A 99 -15.36 16.32 -7.77
CA ALA A 99 -14.14 15.58 -7.45
C ALA A 99 -12.98 16.13 -8.27
N ILE A 100 -11.89 16.48 -7.58
CA ILE A 100 -10.63 16.92 -8.19
C ILE A 100 -9.60 15.84 -7.91
N PHE A 101 -9.02 15.29 -8.96
CA PHE A 101 -7.92 14.33 -8.85
C PHE A 101 -6.60 15.01 -9.21
N ILE A 102 -5.60 14.82 -8.38
CA ILE A 102 -4.22 15.19 -8.66
C ILE A 102 -3.30 14.01 -8.33
N SER A 103 -2.18 13.89 -9.04
CA SER A 103 -1.15 12.90 -8.76
C SER A 103 0.17 13.60 -8.46
N PHE A 104 1.00 12.96 -7.66
CA PHE A 104 2.42 13.29 -7.52
C PHE A 104 3.31 12.25 -8.22
N GLY A 105 2.73 11.32 -8.97
CA GLY A 105 3.38 10.36 -9.84
C GLY A 105 3.01 10.55 -11.32
N ASP A 106 3.41 9.57 -12.15
CA ASP A 106 3.12 9.45 -13.59
C ASP A 106 3.41 10.73 -14.40
N GLU A 107 2.41 11.26 -15.12
CA GLU A 107 2.52 12.46 -15.97
C GLU A 107 2.86 13.73 -15.18
N THR A 108 2.66 13.70 -13.87
CA THR A 108 2.91 14.79 -12.92
C THR A 108 3.89 14.34 -11.85
N ASP A 109 4.86 13.49 -12.20
CA ASP A 109 5.83 12.96 -11.22
C ASP A 109 6.59 14.09 -10.53
N TYR A 110 6.69 13.99 -9.21
CA TYR A 110 7.45 14.95 -8.41
C TYR A 110 8.93 14.56 -8.40
N ASP A 111 9.75 15.35 -9.10
CA ASP A 111 11.19 15.19 -9.11
C ASP A 111 11.86 16.25 -8.20
N VAL A 112 12.58 15.75 -7.20
CA VAL A 112 13.25 16.55 -6.16
C VAL A 112 14.34 17.44 -6.74
N ASP A 113 14.99 16.99 -7.82
CA ASP A 113 16.14 17.67 -8.42
C ASP A 113 15.68 18.80 -9.37
N THR A 114 14.55 18.62 -10.05
CA THR A 114 13.97 19.61 -10.98
C THR A 114 12.95 20.54 -10.32
N GLU A 115 11.91 20.00 -9.66
CA GLU A 115 10.90 20.79 -8.95
C GLU A 115 11.44 21.33 -7.62
N GLY A 116 12.07 20.48 -6.81
CA GLY A 116 12.41 20.84 -5.44
C GLY A 116 13.38 22.02 -5.36
N ALA A 117 14.28 22.17 -6.32
CA ALA A 117 15.29 23.24 -6.34
C ALA A 117 14.71 24.61 -6.76
N SER A 118 13.60 24.62 -7.51
CA SER A 118 13.12 25.79 -8.24
C SER A 118 11.70 26.23 -7.87
N THR A 119 10.89 25.35 -7.26
CA THR A 119 9.46 25.57 -7.00
C THR A 119 9.12 25.29 -5.53
N PRO A 120 8.58 26.25 -4.78
CA PRO A 120 8.08 26.00 -3.43
C PRO A 120 7.04 24.89 -3.39
N LEU A 121 7.05 24.04 -2.36
CA LEU A 121 6.15 22.89 -2.23
C LEU A 121 4.65 23.27 -2.25
N ALA A 122 4.28 24.43 -1.70
CA ALA A 122 2.91 24.92 -1.77
C ALA A 122 2.50 25.28 -3.21
N ASP A 123 3.43 25.85 -3.98
CA ASP A 123 3.22 26.16 -5.39
C ASP A 123 3.11 24.87 -6.22
N SER A 124 3.86 23.82 -5.87
CA SER A 124 3.79 22.50 -6.51
C SER A 124 2.39 21.86 -6.36
N LEU A 125 1.76 21.95 -5.18
CA LEU A 125 0.37 21.53 -4.98
C LEU A 125 -0.60 22.40 -5.81
N ASN A 126 -0.45 23.72 -5.74
CA ASN A 126 -1.34 24.64 -6.46
C ASN A 126 -1.21 24.51 -7.98
N LEU A 127 -0.01 24.22 -8.51
CA LEU A 127 0.24 24.00 -9.94
C LEU A 127 -0.39 22.71 -10.43
N ARG A 128 -0.44 21.65 -9.59
CA ARG A 128 -1.18 20.40 -9.91
C ARG A 128 -2.68 20.61 -9.88
N LEU A 129 -3.20 21.36 -8.91
CA LEU A 129 -4.61 21.78 -8.90
C LEU A 129 -4.95 22.60 -10.15
N ALA A 130 -4.09 23.57 -10.49
CA ALA A 130 -4.27 24.40 -11.67
C ALA A 130 -4.16 23.56 -12.96
N TRP A 131 -3.23 22.61 -13.03
CA TRP A 131 -3.12 21.69 -14.16
C TRP A 131 -4.39 20.84 -14.35
N ALA A 132 -4.97 20.34 -13.26
CA ALA A 132 -6.22 19.59 -13.33
C ALA A 132 -7.39 20.48 -13.77
N ALA A 133 -7.44 21.72 -13.27
CA ALA A 133 -8.58 22.63 -13.49
C ALA A 133 -8.42 23.60 -14.67
N ALA A 134 -7.29 23.64 -15.37
CA ALA A 134 -7.04 24.65 -16.39
C ALA A 134 -8.07 24.62 -17.52
N THR A 135 -8.59 25.79 -17.90
CA THR A 135 -9.40 25.96 -19.12
C THR A 135 -8.55 25.74 -20.38
N ASP A 136 -9.20 25.44 -21.50
CA ASP A 136 -8.51 25.26 -22.80
C ASP A 136 -7.73 26.52 -23.20
N ASP A 137 -8.28 27.71 -22.92
CA ASP A 137 -7.62 28.99 -23.16
C ASP A 137 -6.36 29.15 -22.29
N ALA A 138 -6.42 28.77 -21.01
CA ALA A 138 -5.27 28.81 -20.12
C ALA A 138 -4.18 27.85 -20.60
N ARG A 139 -4.55 26.61 -20.97
CA ARG A 139 -3.63 25.62 -21.57
C ARG A 139 -2.99 26.16 -22.85
N ALA A 140 -3.76 26.78 -23.74
CA ALA A 140 -3.26 27.37 -24.97
C ALA A 140 -2.30 28.55 -24.75
N ARG A 141 -2.49 29.34 -23.68
CA ARG A 141 -1.54 30.40 -23.31
C ARG A 141 -0.24 29.81 -22.77
N VAL A 142 -0.30 28.80 -21.91
CA VAL A 142 0.91 28.15 -21.37
C VAL A 142 1.68 27.41 -22.47
N ALA A 143 1.00 26.69 -23.36
CA ALA A 143 1.62 26.03 -24.52
C ALA A 143 2.36 27.02 -25.43
N ARG A 144 1.76 28.19 -25.70
CA ARG A 144 2.43 29.28 -26.43
C ARG A 144 3.66 29.81 -25.71
N ALA A 145 3.61 29.96 -24.38
CA ALA A 145 4.77 30.39 -23.59
C ALA A 145 5.90 29.33 -23.58
N ALA A 146 5.54 28.05 -23.66
CA ALA A 146 6.45 26.92 -23.79
C ALA A 146 6.91 26.66 -25.25
N ASN A 147 6.37 27.42 -26.22
CA ASN A 147 6.63 27.24 -27.65
C ASN A 147 6.34 25.80 -28.15
N VAL A 148 5.22 25.24 -27.70
CA VAL A 148 4.71 23.92 -28.12
C VAL A 148 3.24 23.99 -28.50
N ASP A 149 2.77 22.98 -29.23
CA ASP A 149 1.35 22.77 -29.46
C ASP A 149 0.63 22.33 -28.17
N VAL A 150 -0.67 22.60 -28.04
CA VAL A 150 -1.43 22.32 -26.80
C VAL A 150 -1.46 20.84 -26.45
N ASP A 151 -1.52 19.96 -27.46
CA ASP A 151 -1.49 18.50 -27.33
C ASP A 151 -0.11 17.96 -26.90
N LYS A 152 0.95 18.75 -27.04
CA LYS A 152 2.32 18.40 -26.61
C LYS A 152 2.71 19.01 -25.27
N LEU A 153 1.85 19.85 -24.69
CA LEU A 153 2.09 20.44 -23.38
C LEU A 153 2.03 19.33 -22.33
N ASN A 154 3.16 19.09 -21.64
CA ASN A 154 3.23 18.19 -20.50
C ASN A 154 3.41 18.97 -19.19
N PHE A 155 3.36 18.25 -18.06
CA PHE A 155 3.43 18.90 -16.76
C PHE A 155 4.80 19.53 -16.46
N THR A 156 5.90 18.98 -16.95
CA THR A 156 7.24 19.58 -16.80
C THR A 156 7.28 20.98 -17.43
N MET A 157 6.76 21.11 -18.66
CA MET A 157 6.63 22.40 -19.34
C MET A 157 5.65 23.32 -18.58
N TRP A 158 4.57 22.78 -18.03
CA TRP A 158 3.63 23.55 -17.20
C TRP A 158 4.31 24.14 -15.97
N LEU A 159 5.12 23.39 -15.24
CA LEU A 159 5.87 23.87 -14.08
C LEU A 159 6.83 25.02 -14.43
N GLU A 160 7.46 24.94 -15.59
CA GLU A 160 8.42 25.95 -16.05
C GLU A 160 7.73 27.24 -16.50
N HIS A 161 6.57 27.12 -17.15
CA HIS A 161 5.90 28.22 -17.87
C HIS A 161 4.61 28.72 -17.23
N ALA A 162 4.03 28.04 -16.24
CA ALA A 162 2.87 28.50 -15.50
C ALA A 162 3.24 28.99 -14.09
N SER A 163 2.45 29.90 -13.56
CA SER A 163 2.53 30.32 -12.17
C SER A 163 1.15 30.60 -11.63
N ILE A 164 0.88 30.12 -10.43
CA ILE A 164 -0.34 30.42 -9.69
C ILE A 164 0.08 30.80 -8.28
N ASN A 165 -0.51 31.86 -7.74
CA ASN A 165 -0.25 32.26 -6.37
C ASN A 165 -1.29 31.62 -5.43
N GLU A 166 -0.91 31.42 -4.17
CA GLU A 166 -1.75 30.80 -3.13
C GLU A 166 -3.12 31.47 -3.00
N ARG A 167 -3.17 32.80 -3.09
CA ARG A 167 -4.43 33.55 -3.02
C ARG A 167 -5.37 33.21 -4.18
N THR A 168 -4.87 33.06 -5.40
CA THR A 168 -5.68 32.67 -6.56
C THR A 168 -6.23 31.26 -6.40
N ALA A 169 -5.41 30.30 -5.94
CA ALA A 169 -5.88 28.94 -5.67
C ALA A 169 -6.96 28.93 -4.55
N TYR A 170 -6.74 29.70 -3.49
CA TYR A 170 -7.71 29.87 -2.40
C TYR A 170 -9.02 30.54 -2.86
N GLU A 171 -8.93 31.61 -3.66
CA GLU A 171 -10.09 32.31 -4.23
C GLU A 171 -10.86 31.39 -5.18
N TRP A 172 -10.18 30.64 -6.04
CA TRP A 172 -10.82 29.67 -6.92
C TRP A 172 -11.60 28.61 -6.13
N LEU A 173 -10.98 28.00 -5.11
CA LEU A 173 -11.66 27.01 -4.27
C LEU A 173 -12.83 27.63 -3.50
N ASN A 174 -12.68 28.82 -2.91
CA ASN A 174 -13.62 29.33 -1.90
C ASN A 174 -14.57 30.44 -2.38
N HIS A 175 -14.27 31.10 -3.49
CA HIS A 175 -14.92 32.34 -3.92
C HIS A 175 -15.25 32.30 -5.41
N GLN A 176 -16.31 31.56 -5.77
CA GLN A 176 -16.89 31.75 -7.09
C GLN A 176 -17.92 32.89 -7.04
N PRO A 177 -17.81 33.90 -7.92
CA PRO A 177 -18.86 34.91 -8.05
C PRO A 177 -20.09 34.23 -8.67
N CYS A 178 -21.16 34.05 -7.90
CA CYS A 178 -22.46 33.73 -8.46
C CYS A 178 -23.26 35.03 -8.64
N VAL A 179 -23.60 35.35 -9.88
CA VAL A 179 -24.52 36.45 -10.18
C VAL A 179 -25.92 35.97 -9.84
N THR A 180 -26.42 36.29 -8.65
CA THR A 180 -27.85 36.17 -8.36
C THR A 180 -28.56 37.42 -8.87
N ASP A 181 -29.70 37.22 -9.53
CA ASP A 181 -30.59 38.29 -9.97
C ASP A 181 -30.81 39.29 -8.83
N ASN A 182 -30.39 40.54 -9.05
CA ASN A 182 -30.41 41.72 -8.16
C ASN A 182 -29.29 41.85 -7.11
N ARG A 183 -28.16 42.42 -7.58
CA ARG A 183 -27.22 43.34 -6.88
C ARG A 183 -26.53 42.89 -5.58
N THR A 184 -26.65 41.64 -5.15
CA THR A 184 -25.87 41.12 -4.01
C THR A 184 -24.87 40.09 -4.52
N LEU A 185 -23.58 40.40 -4.48
CA LEU A 185 -22.53 39.43 -4.78
C LEU A 185 -22.48 38.45 -3.60
N LYS A 186 -23.10 37.28 -3.76
CA LYS A 186 -22.92 36.17 -2.83
C LYS A 186 -21.72 35.38 -3.33
N TYR A 187 -20.82 35.03 -2.43
CA TYR A 187 -19.75 34.08 -2.74
C TYR A 187 -20.24 32.72 -2.27
N HIS A 188 -20.38 31.77 -3.19
CA HIS A 188 -20.61 30.39 -2.85
C HIS A 188 -19.27 29.67 -2.77
N ARG A 189 -19.02 29.04 -1.62
CA ARG A 189 -17.89 28.12 -1.46
C ARG A 189 -18.17 26.91 -2.35
N GLN A 190 -17.18 26.50 -3.13
CA GLN A 190 -17.38 25.40 -4.06
C GLN A 190 -17.25 24.08 -3.29
N PRO A 191 -18.24 23.19 -3.31
CA PRO A 191 -18.07 21.84 -2.75
C PRO A 191 -17.01 21.08 -3.56
N CYS A 192 -16.16 20.27 -2.90
CA CYS A 192 -15.38 19.25 -3.60
C CYS A 192 -14.73 18.20 -2.68
N VAL A 193 -14.46 17.04 -3.27
CA VAL A 193 -13.52 16.03 -2.74
C VAL A 193 -12.20 16.16 -3.49
N LEU A 194 -11.10 16.35 -2.75
CA LEU A 194 -9.75 16.34 -3.29
C LEU A 194 -9.16 14.93 -3.17
N LEU A 195 -8.91 14.28 -4.30
CA LEU A 195 -8.28 12.97 -4.42
C LEU A 195 -6.81 13.14 -4.79
N ILE A 196 -5.91 12.63 -3.96
CA ILE A 196 -4.46 12.82 -4.12
C ILE A 196 -3.77 11.48 -4.23
N ASP A 197 -3.20 11.19 -5.39
CA ASP A 197 -2.39 10.00 -5.60
C ASP A 197 -0.91 10.25 -5.32
N ASP A 198 -0.19 9.20 -4.88
CA ASP A 198 1.24 9.21 -4.59
C ASP A 198 1.72 10.35 -3.67
N LEU A 199 0.88 10.75 -2.69
CA LEU A 199 1.16 11.86 -1.77
C LEU A 199 2.46 11.70 -0.96
N ASN A 200 2.99 10.49 -0.85
CA ASN A 200 4.29 10.25 -0.22
C ASN A 200 5.48 10.76 -1.05
N ARG A 201 5.38 10.83 -2.38
CA ARG A 201 6.45 11.43 -3.20
C ARG A 201 6.64 12.90 -2.84
N PHE A 202 5.55 13.58 -2.49
CA PHE A 202 5.57 14.92 -1.91
C PHE A 202 6.20 14.99 -0.50
N ALA A 203 6.12 13.93 0.30
CA ALA A 203 6.51 13.91 1.71
C ALA A 203 7.89 13.28 2.03
N THR A 204 8.59 12.70 1.06
CA THR A 204 9.80 11.87 1.27
C THR A 204 11.11 12.65 1.43
N VAL A 205 11.08 13.97 1.46
CA VAL A 205 12.30 14.79 1.47
C VAL A 205 12.85 14.98 2.90
N LYS A 206 13.93 14.25 3.22
CA LYS A 206 14.60 14.32 4.53
C LYS A 206 15.39 15.62 4.72
N ARG A 207 15.08 16.33 5.82
CA ARG A 207 15.79 17.45 6.49
C ARG A 207 15.80 18.82 5.77
N GLY A 208 15.69 19.88 6.58
CA GLY A 208 15.89 21.29 6.17
C GLY A 208 14.60 22.11 6.02
N GLU A 209 14.67 23.18 5.21
CA GLU A 209 13.58 24.14 4.95
C GLU A 209 12.33 23.48 4.32
N ARG A 210 12.51 22.39 3.57
CA ARG A 210 11.41 21.66 2.93
C ARG A 210 10.47 20.95 3.91
N SER A 211 10.96 20.51 5.08
CA SER A 211 10.09 19.95 6.14
C SER A 211 9.07 20.99 6.65
N LYS A 212 9.48 22.25 6.80
CA LYS A 212 8.57 23.34 7.18
C LYS A 212 7.53 23.63 6.09
N ALA A 213 7.88 23.44 4.83
CA ALA A 213 6.95 23.66 3.71
C ALA A 213 5.93 22.52 3.60
N VAL A 214 6.33 21.27 3.84
CA VAL A 214 5.40 20.14 4.01
C VAL A 214 4.43 20.41 5.17
N ASP A 215 4.93 20.90 6.31
CA ASP A 215 4.08 21.26 7.46
C ASP A 215 3.07 22.36 7.11
N ARG A 216 3.46 23.35 6.30
CA ARG A 216 2.57 24.42 5.83
C ARG A 216 1.47 23.88 4.93
N VAL A 217 1.80 23.02 3.96
CA VAL A 217 0.80 22.40 3.09
C VAL A 217 -0.16 21.51 3.90
N GLY A 218 0.37 20.76 4.86
CA GLY A 218 -0.47 19.99 5.78
C GLY A 218 -1.37 20.87 6.64
N ALA A 219 -0.86 22.01 7.11
CA ALA A 219 -1.66 22.97 7.86
C ALA A 219 -2.76 23.55 6.98
N HIS A 220 -2.46 23.94 5.74
CA HIS A 220 -3.42 24.47 4.78
C HIS A 220 -4.53 23.45 4.48
N LEU A 221 -4.18 22.23 4.08
CA LEU A 221 -5.17 21.16 3.81
C LEU A 221 -6.02 20.85 5.05
N ARG A 222 -5.43 20.88 6.24
CA ARG A 222 -6.12 20.54 7.49
C ARG A 222 -6.98 21.65 8.06
N CYS A 223 -6.49 22.89 8.04
CA CYS A 223 -7.06 24.04 8.75
C CYS A 223 -7.85 24.97 7.83
N GLU A 224 -7.62 24.92 6.52
CA GLU A 224 -8.29 25.79 5.56
C GLU A 224 -9.18 24.99 4.62
N PHE A 225 -8.70 23.87 4.08
CA PHE A 225 -9.52 23.04 3.19
C PHE A 225 -10.54 22.18 3.93
N LEU A 226 -10.11 21.29 4.83
CA LEU A 226 -11.02 20.38 5.56
C LEU A 226 -11.95 21.06 6.57
N ASN A 227 -11.67 22.30 6.96
CA ASN A 227 -12.53 23.04 7.88
C ASN A 227 -13.82 23.55 7.20
N GLU A 228 -13.86 23.51 5.87
CA GLU A 228 -15.00 23.94 5.08
C GLU A 228 -16.03 22.82 4.93
N VAL A 229 -17.32 23.17 4.98
CA VAL A 229 -18.41 22.22 4.75
C VAL A 229 -18.34 21.74 3.30
N GLU A 230 -18.68 20.47 3.04
CA GLU A 230 -18.64 19.89 1.69
C GLU A 230 -17.21 19.83 1.12
N ARG A 231 -16.21 19.71 2.00
CA ARG A 231 -14.83 19.40 1.65
C ARG A 231 -14.39 18.07 2.25
N HIS A 232 -13.71 17.27 1.44
CA HIS A 232 -13.09 16.06 1.93
C HIS A 232 -11.79 15.75 1.19
N ILE A 233 -10.89 15.03 1.85
CA ILE A 233 -9.62 14.60 1.27
C ILE A 233 -9.58 13.07 1.25
N VAL A 234 -9.31 12.51 0.09
CA VAL A 234 -8.99 11.09 -0.11
C VAL A 234 -7.60 11.01 -0.69
N PHE A 235 -6.75 10.11 -0.21
CA PHE A 235 -5.40 9.99 -0.73
C PHE A 235 -4.88 8.56 -0.71
N ALA A 236 -3.95 8.25 -1.61
CA ALA A 236 -3.20 7.00 -1.57
C ALA A 236 -1.99 7.18 -0.65
N GLU A 237 -1.84 6.28 0.31
CA GLU A 237 -0.64 6.20 1.14
C GLU A 237 0.22 5.02 0.67
N PRO A 238 1.56 5.15 0.70
CA PRO A 238 2.41 3.97 0.75
C PRO A 238 2.11 3.25 2.06
N ASN A 239 2.31 1.95 2.08
CA ASN A 239 1.90 1.11 3.18
C ASN A 239 2.30 1.67 4.57
N ASN A 240 1.32 1.80 5.47
CA ASN A 240 1.30 2.69 6.65
C ASN A 240 2.30 2.39 7.77
N VAL A 241 3.14 1.37 7.62
CA VAL A 241 3.99 0.88 8.72
C VAL A 241 5.33 1.59 8.76
N THR A 242 5.84 2.14 7.66
CA THR A 242 7.17 2.78 7.66
C THR A 242 7.19 4.29 7.82
N THR A 243 6.06 4.98 7.68
CA THR A 243 6.01 6.45 7.67
C THR A 243 5.65 7.12 9.00
N VAL A 244 5.36 6.37 10.07
CA VAL A 244 4.84 6.94 11.34
C VAL A 244 5.94 7.24 12.38
N SER A 245 7.25 7.17 12.06
CA SER A 245 8.33 7.38 13.08
C SER A 245 9.31 8.50 12.78
N ASP A 246 9.27 9.08 11.59
CA ASP A 246 10.07 10.28 11.31
C ASP A 246 9.24 11.57 11.43
N GLY A 247 8.10 11.52 12.12
CA GLY A 247 7.61 12.57 13.01
C GLY A 247 7.16 13.90 12.38
N ARG A 248 7.23 14.05 11.04
CA ARG A 248 7.07 15.33 10.33
C ARG A 248 6.57 15.20 8.88
N SER A 249 5.75 14.19 8.59
CA SER A 249 5.18 14.02 7.25
C SER A 249 3.81 14.71 7.12
N LEU A 250 3.45 15.14 5.91
CA LEU A 250 2.11 15.62 5.56
C LEU A 250 1.02 14.63 6.02
N LEU A 251 1.33 13.33 5.92
CA LEU A 251 0.53 12.23 6.42
C LEU A 251 0.29 12.35 7.93
N GLU A 252 1.32 12.52 8.75
CA GLU A 252 1.17 12.63 10.21
C GLU A 252 0.27 13.82 10.63
N MET A 253 0.33 14.93 9.89
CA MET A 253 -0.53 16.09 10.14
C MET A 253 -2.00 15.82 9.83
N LEU A 254 -2.29 15.08 8.76
CA LEU A 254 -3.63 14.59 8.44
C LEU A 254 -4.05 13.45 9.40
N GLN A 255 -3.11 12.63 9.86
CA GLN A 255 -3.28 11.49 10.78
C GLN A 255 -3.41 11.88 12.26
N LYS A 256 -3.17 13.14 12.65
CA LYS A 256 -3.67 13.69 13.94
C LYS A 256 -5.21 13.62 14.02
N ARG A 257 -5.87 13.32 12.91
CA ARG A 257 -7.28 12.93 12.83
C ARG A 257 -7.36 11.41 12.61
N HIS A 258 -8.42 10.79 13.13
CA HIS A 258 -8.73 9.42 12.74
C HIS A 258 -8.96 9.37 11.22
N LEU A 259 -8.26 8.47 10.53
CA LEU A 259 -8.46 8.23 9.10
C LEU A 259 -9.54 7.16 8.87
N LEU A 260 -10.33 7.35 7.82
CA LEU A 260 -11.08 6.28 7.16
C LEU A 260 -10.08 5.45 6.34
N ARG A 261 -10.09 4.13 6.51
CA ARG A 261 -9.21 3.20 5.79
C ARG A 261 -10.02 2.05 5.20
N PRO A 262 -10.80 2.29 4.13
CA PRO A 262 -11.45 1.21 3.41
C PRO A 262 -10.41 0.21 2.88
N GLU A 263 -10.81 -1.06 2.82
CA GLU A 263 -10.01 -2.11 2.19
C GLU A 263 -9.83 -1.84 0.69
N LEU A 264 -8.69 -2.28 0.14
CA LEU A 264 -8.51 -2.36 -1.30
C LEU A 264 -9.18 -3.63 -1.86
N PRO A 265 -9.60 -3.60 -3.14
CA PRO A 265 -10.21 -4.74 -3.79
C PRO A 265 -9.34 -6.01 -3.76
N PHE A 266 -10.00 -7.15 -3.59
CA PHE A 266 -9.44 -8.47 -3.87
C PHE A 266 -10.36 -9.22 -4.83
N ILE A 267 -9.78 -10.02 -5.73
CA ILE A 267 -10.54 -10.82 -6.71
C ILE A 267 -11.31 -11.90 -5.95
N LYS A 268 -12.63 -11.76 -5.84
CA LYS A 268 -13.55 -12.78 -5.27
C LYS A 268 -13.87 -13.87 -6.28
N GLU A 269 -14.57 -14.91 -5.83
CA GLU A 269 -15.05 -15.97 -6.75
C GLU A 269 -15.95 -15.38 -7.85
N ASN A 270 -16.82 -14.43 -7.49
CA ASN A 270 -17.70 -13.76 -8.45
C ASN A 270 -16.95 -12.86 -9.45
N ASP A 271 -15.73 -12.42 -9.12
CA ASP A 271 -14.89 -11.61 -9.99
C ASP A 271 -13.98 -12.46 -10.89
N LEU A 272 -13.92 -13.77 -10.63
CA LEU A 272 -12.93 -14.66 -11.22
C LEU A 272 -13.09 -14.76 -12.73
N GLU A 273 -14.32 -14.87 -13.22
CA GLU A 273 -14.59 -14.90 -14.67
C GLU A 273 -14.06 -13.64 -15.36
N GLN A 274 -14.16 -12.47 -14.71
CA GLN A 274 -13.65 -11.23 -15.26
C GLN A 274 -12.12 -11.19 -15.24
N ALA A 275 -11.50 -11.62 -14.13
CA ALA A 275 -10.04 -11.70 -14.03
C ALA A 275 -9.44 -12.68 -15.06
N LEU A 276 -10.09 -13.82 -15.32
CA LEU A 276 -9.65 -14.82 -16.30
C LEU A 276 -9.63 -14.28 -17.74
N LYS A 277 -10.43 -13.24 -18.06
CA LYS A 277 -10.39 -12.56 -19.37
C LYS A 277 -9.06 -11.83 -19.61
N TRP A 278 -8.27 -11.58 -18.58
CA TRP A 278 -6.91 -11.04 -18.69
C TRP A 278 -5.87 -12.10 -19.08
N ASN A 279 -6.31 -13.29 -19.51
CA ASN A 279 -5.47 -14.41 -19.94
C ASN A 279 -4.53 -14.91 -18.81
N VAL A 280 -5.03 -14.94 -17.58
CA VAL A 280 -4.33 -15.45 -16.40
C VAL A 280 -4.96 -16.73 -15.89
N THR A 281 -4.15 -17.59 -15.26
CA THR A 281 -4.65 -18.79 -14.60
C THR A 281 -5.10 -18.48 -13.17
N ARG A 282 -5.93 -19.37 -12.58
CA ARG A 282 -6.28 -19.32 -11.16
C ARG A 282 -5.04 -19.35 -10.25
N GLY A 283 -4.06 -20.17 -10.62
CA GLY A 283 -2.77 -20.24 -9.94
C GLY A 283 -2.03 -18.89 -9.94
N ALA A 284 -1.98 -18.22 -11.09
CA ALA A 284 -1.36 -16.90 -11.24
C ALA A 284 -2.10 -15.81 -10.43
N ILE A 285 -3.42 -15.89 -10.33
CA ILE A 285 -4.23 -15.00 -9.46
C ILE A 285 -3.87 -15.21 -7.98
N CYS A 286 -3.76 -16.46 -7.53
CA CYS A 286 -3.35 -16.78 -6.16
C CYS A 286 -1.90 -16.36 -5.88
N TRP A 287 -1.00 -16.56 -6.85
CA TRP A 287 0.40 -16.12 -6.80
C TRP A 287 0.54 -14.61 -6.55
N ALA A 288 -0.29 -13.81 -7.23
CA ALA A 288 -0.38 -12.36 -7.06
C ALA A 288 -1.16 -11.92 -5.79
N GLY A 289 -1.50 -12.86 -4.89
CA GLY A 289 -2.25 -12.56 -3.66
C GLY A 289 -3.69 -12.09 -3.92
N ARG A 290 -4.28 -12.44 -5.07
CA ARG A 290 -5.62 -12.03 -5.52
C ARG A 290 -5.81 -10.52 -5.64
N SER A 291 -4.73 -9.75 -5.74
CA SER A 291 -4.80 -8.31 -5.99
C SER A 291 -5.04 -8.03 -7.47
N PRO A 292 -6.13 -7.35 -7.85
CA PRO A 292 -6.37 -6.99 -9.25
C PRO A 292 -5.19 -6.26 -9.90
N GLY A 293 -4.57 -5.33 -9.16
CA GLY A 293 -3.44 -4.55 -9.66
C GLY A 293 -2.20 -5.40 -9.96
N LEU A 294 -1.83 -6.34 -9.08
CA LEU A 294 -0.69 -7.24 -9.34
C LEU A 294 -0.97 -8.25 -10.43
N VAL A 295 -2.20 -8.76 -10.52
CA VAL A 295 -2.59 -9.66 -11.61
C VAL A 295 -2.47 -8.93 -12.95
N TRP A 296 -2.99 -7.71 -13.05
CA TRP A 296 -2.90 -6.91 -14.27
C TRP A 296 -1.45 -6.59 -14.64
N GLU A 297 -0.63 -6.18 -13.66
CA GLU A 297 0.78 -5.87 -13.89
C GLU A 297 1.55 -7.08 -14.44
N MET A 298 1.26 -8.27 -13.92
CA MET A 298 1.84 -9.52 -14.41
C MET A 298 1.41 -9.83 -15.85
N CYS A 299 0.15 -9.55 -16.23
CA CYS A 299 -0.31 -9.67 -17.62
C CYS A 299 0.48 -8.76 -18.57
N GLN A 300 0.68 -7.50 -18.18
CA GLN A 300 1.27 -6.48 -19.05
C GLN A 300 2.76 -6.68 -19.29
N HIS A 301 3.50 -7.03 -18.23
CA HIS A 301 4.96 -7.06 -18.32
C HIS A 301 5.52 -8.46 -18.59
N GLY A 302 4.68 -9.50 -18.60
CA GLY A 302 5.11 -10.91 -18.74
C GLY A 302 6.20 -11.31 -17.74
N GLY A 303 6.39 -10.52 -16.69
CA GLY A 303 7.58 -10.47 -15.87
C GLY A 303 7.38 -11.15 -14.53
N SER A 304 8.48 -11.62 -13.94
CA SER A 304 8.46 -12.11 -12.57
C SER A 304 8.17 -10.94 -11.62
N LEU A 305 7.01 -10.95 -10.97
CA LEU A 305 6.67 -10.01 -9.89
C LEU A 305 7.76 -9.99 -8.79
N GLU A 306 8.53 -11.07 -8.65
CA GLU A 306 9.68 -11.18 -7.76
C GLU A 306 10.81 -10.20 -8.13
N ALA A 307 11.00 -9.90 -9.42
CA ALA A 307 12.01 -8.94 -9.86
C ALA A 307 11.75 -7.53 -9.32
N ARG A 308 10.49 -7.21 -8.96
CA ARG A 308 10.18 -5.96 -8.24
C ARG A 308 10.77 -5.93 -6.86
N VAL A 309 10.86 -7.07 -6.16
CA VAL A 309 11.51 -7.15 -4.85
C VAL A 309 12.96 -6.71 -4.97
N GLY A 310 13.65 -7.17 -6.03
CA GLY A 310 15.00 -6.74 -6.39
C GLY A 310 15.14 -5.24 -6.66
N ARG A 311 14.15 -4.63 -7.33
CA ARG A 311 14.11 -3.18 -7.63
C ARG A 311 13.80 -2.32 -6.42
N VAL A 312 12.92 -2.78 -5.53
CA VAL A 312 12.65 -2.12 -4.24
C VAL A 312 13.85 -2.25 -3.31
N SER A 313 14.65 -3.33 -3.48
CA SER A 313 15.91 -3.52 -2.77
C SER A 313 17.10 -2.83 -3.43
N SER A 314 17.04 -1.51 -3.63
CA SER A 314 18.25 -0.69 -3.44
C SER A 314 18.61 -0.66 -1.94
N ILE A 315 18.71 -1.85 -1.34
CA ILE A 315 19.10 -2.04 0.04
C ILE A 315 20.57 -1.65 0.06
N ASP A 316 20.82 -0.46 0.60
CA ASP A 316 22.15 -0.09 1.02
C ASP A 316 22.53 -1.06 2.14
N GLN A 317 23.22 -2.14 1.75
CA GLN A 317 23.70 -3.21 2.62
C GLN A 317 24.52 -2.65 3.80
N SER A 318 25.03 -1.42 3.69
CA SER A 318 25.79 -0.73 4.74
C SER A 318 24.93 -0.03 5.81
N THR A 319 23.63 0.20 5.56
CA THR A 319 22.74 0.92 6.49
C THR A 319 21.92 0.02 7.42
N ILE A 320 21.79 -1.27 7.10
CA ILE A 320 21.06 -2.23 7.91
C ILE A 320 22.05 -2.95 8.81
N PHE A 321 22.12 -2.53 10.06
CA PHE A 321 23.07 -3.08 11.03
C PHE A 321 22.86 -4.56 11.39
N GLU A 322 21.76 -5.21 11.00
CA GLU A 322 21.47 -6.60 11.42
C GLU A 322 20.66 -7.36 10.34
N ALA A 323 21.36 -8.05 9.41
CA ALA A 323 20.72 -8.90 8.38
C ALA A 323 19.81 -10.00 8.97
N ASP A 324 20.16 -10.46 10.17
CA ASP A 324 19.43 -11.40 11.02
C ASP A 324 18.12 -10.81 11.56
N ALA A 325 18.09 -9.51 11.92
CA ALA A 325 16.86 -8.83 12.31
C ALA A 325 15.87 -8.74 11.12
N VAL A 326 16.35 -8.37 9.93
CA VAL A 326 15.55 -8.36 8.69
C VAL A 326 14.98 -9.75 8.41
N LEU A 327 15.83 -10.77 8.46
CA LEU A 327 15.42 -12.15 8.22
C LEU A 327 14.32 -12.58 9.21
N CYS A 328 14.51 -12.30 10.50
CA CYS A 328 13.52 -12.63 11.52
C CYS A 328 12.20 -11.91 11.30
N ASP A 329 12.24 -10.62 10.96
CA ASP A 329 11.04 -9.86 10.66
C ASP A 329 10.32 -10.36 9.40
N VAL A 330 11.04 -10.77 8.35
CA VAL A 330 10.41 -11.38 7.16
C VAL A 330 9.71 -12.69 7.52
N VAL A 331 10.39 -13.59 8.25
CA VAL A 331 9.83 -14.88 8.65
C VAL A 331 8.64 -14.71 9.59
N LEU A 332 8.75 -13.85 10.61
CA LEU A 332 7.67 -13.60 11.58
C LEU A 332 6.48 -12.90 10.92
N THR A 333 6.73 -11.92 10.06
CA THR A 333 5.67 -11.24 9.31
C THR A 333 4.90 -12.22 8.43
N ALA A 334 5.61 -13.09 7.70
CA ALA A 334 4.98 -14.10 6.84
C ALA A 334 4.16 -15.14 7.62
N MET A 335 4.60 -15.52 8.82
CA MET A 335 4.00 -16.63 9.58
C MET A 335 2.95 -16.20 10.60
N GLU A 336 3.07 -14.99 11.13
CA GLU A 336 2.28 -14.52 12.26
C GLU A 336 1.44 -13.29 11.92
N GLY A 337 1.78 -12.60 10.82
CA GLY A 337 1.19 -11.33 10.45
C GLY A 337 1.70 -10.17 11.31
N MET A 338 2.79 -10.38 12.07
CA MET A 338 3.33 -9.43 13.04
C MET A 338 4.85 -9.29 12.88
N GLY A 339 5.40 -8.11 13.20
CA GLY A 339 6.84 -7.91 13.33
C GLY A 339 7.40 -8.54 14.62
N ALA A 340 8.71 -8.77 14.66
CA ALA A 340 9.42 -9.52 15.70
C ALA A 340 9.23 -8.97 17.12
N SER A 341 9.02 -7.66 17.24
CA SER A 341 8.90 -6.99 18.54
C SER A 341 7.47 -6.93 19.07
N GLY A 342 6.46 -7.48 18.37
CA GLY A 342 5.04 -7.47 18.75
C GLY A 342 4.39 -6.08 18.90
N TYR A 343 5.19 -5.01 18.88
CA TYR A 343 4.78 -3.63 19.12
C TYR A 343 5.48 -2.64 18.18
N SER A 344 6.53 -3.06 17.48
CA SER A 344 7.22 -2.24 16.48
C SER A 344 7.23 -2.91 15.11
N ARG A 345 7.54 -2.06 14.14
CA ARG A 345 7.48 -2.32 12.70
C ARG A 345 8.39 -3.49 12.36
N PRO A 346 8.01 -4.33 11.38
CA PRO A 346 8.98 -5.21 10.75
C PRO A 346 10.14 -4.35 10.21
N HIS A 347 11.33 -4.53 10.74
CA HIS A 347 12.56 -3.87 10.30
C HIS A 347 13.08 -4.50 9.00
N ILE A 348 12.21 -4.57 7.98
CA ILE A 348 12.53 -5.13 6.66
C ILE A 348 12.98 -4.07 5.64
N GLY A 349 13.35 -2.88 6.11
CA GLY A 349 13.80 -1.76 5.28
C GLY A 349 12.76 -1.33 4.23
N ASN A 350 13.22 -1.12 2.99
CA ASN A 350 12.39 -0.67 1.87
C ASN A 350 11.33 -1.71 1.46
N TRP A 351 11.49 -2.99 1.82
CA TRP A 351 10.49 -4.03 1.55
C TRP A 351 9.19 -3.87 2.32
N SER A 352 9.14 -3.00 3.33
CA SER A 352 7.89 -2.59 3.99
C SER A 352 6.82 -2.07 3.03
N THR A 353 7.23 -1.50 1.90
CA THR A 353 6.34 -1.03 0.82
C THR A 353 5.61 -2.17 0.09
N LEU A 354 6.08 -3.42 0.27
CA LEU A 354 5.50 -4.63 -0.30
C LEU A 354 4.55 -5.35 0.67
N LEU A 355 4.48 -4.90 1.93
CA LEU A 355 3.50 -5.39 2.90
C LEU A 355 2.13 -4.75 2.60
N ASN A 356 1.06 -5.49 2.90
CA ASN A 356 -0.27 -4.91 3.14
C ASN A 356 -0.49 -4.81 4.64
N VAL A 357 -1.29 -3.83 5.09
CA VAL A 357 -1.57 -3.61 6.51
C VAL A 357 -3.06 -3.54 6.72
N PHE A 358 -3.57 -4.45 7.53
CA PHE A 358 -4.95 -4.50 7.94
C PHE A 358 -5.07 -4.05 9.40
N ASP A 359 -6.06 -3.21 9.64
CA ASP A 359 -6.53 -2.81 10.97
C ASP A 359 -7.84 -3.57 11.19
N GLU A 360 -7.75 -4.80 11.71
CA GLU A 360 -8.88 -5.75 11.76
C GLU A 360 -10.02 -5.28 12.68
N GLU A 361 -9.81 -4.32 13.60
CA GLU A 361 -10.85 -3.86 14.54
C GLU A 361 -10.79 -2.35 14.86
N ARG A 362 -11.36 -1.51 13.99
CA ARG A 362 -11.63 -0.08 14.31
C ARG A 362 -13.05 0.24 14.78
N THR A 363 -13.80 -0.75 15.26
CA THR A 363 -15.12 -0.54 15.89
C THR A 363 -15.05 -0.43 17.41
N SER A 364 -13.93 -0.76 18.07
CA SER A 364 -13.81 -0.67 19.52
C SER A 364 -12.86 0.45 19.95
N TYR A 365 -13.36 1.40 20.73
CA TYR A 365 -12.62 2.56 21.26
C TYR A 365 -11.51 2.19 22.28
N ASN A 366 -11.25 0.91 22.49
CA ASN A 366 -10.37 0.43 23.56
C ASN A 366 -9.78 -0.94 23.19
N ARG A 367 -8.58 -0.96 22.59
CA ARG A 367 -7.44 -1.85 22.90
C ARG A 367 -6.33 -1.70 21.86
N ARG A 368 -5.18 -2.29 22.20
CA ARG A 368 -3.85 -2.10 21.61
C ARG A 368 -3.83 -2.34 20.09
N TYR A 369 -2.93 -1.64 19.43
CA TYR A 369 -2.72 -1.62 17.98
C TYR A 369 -2.22 -2.96 17.44
N ASP A 370 -3.11 -3.93 17.25
CA ASP A 370 -2.76 -5.20 16.60
C ASP A 370 -2.87 -5.02 15.08
N TYR A 371 -1.81 -4.50 14.45
CA TYR A 371 -1.70 -4.43 13.00
C TYR A 371 -1.42 -5.82 12.43
N CYS A 372 -2.22 -6.26 11.47
CA CYS A 372 -1.95 -7.49 10.72
C CYS A 372 -1.26 -7.14 9.40
N HIS A 373 -0.09 -7.75 9.15
CA HIS A 373 0.67 -7.60 7.92
C HIS A 373 0.42 -8.78 6.98
N LEU A 374 0.12 -8.52 5.70
CA LEU A 374 0.00 -9.57 4.68
C LEU A 374 1.01 -9.36 3.56
N LEU A 375 1.59 -10.46 3.09
CA LEU A 375 2.53 -10.51 1.98
C LEU A 375 1.92 -11.32 0.83
N PRO A 376 1.79 -10.75 -0.37
CA PRO A 376 1.51 -11.54 -1.56
C PRO A 376 2.57 -12.64 -1.73
N PRO A 377 2.20 -13.89 -2.13
CA PRO A 377 3.14 -14.99 -2.31
C PRO A 377 4.29 -14.63 -3.25
N CYS A 378 4.03 -13.86 -4.31
CA CYS A 378 5.04 -13.38 -5.24
C CYS A 378 6.11 -12.49 -4.59
N TYR A 379 5.71 -11.64 -3.64
CA TYR A 379 6.66 -10.79 -2.93
C TYR A 379 7.42 -11.57 -1.87
N LEU A 380 6.76 -12.48 -1.16
CA LEU A 380 7.43 -13.34 -0.18
C LEU A 380 8.51 -14.22 -0.85
N ALA A 381 8.19 -14.82 -2.00
CA ALA A 381 9.15 -15.62 -2.75
C ALA A 381 10.36 -14.79 -3.21
N GLY A 382 10.12 -13.58 -3.72
CA GLY A 382 11.20 -12.65 -4.09
C GLY A 382 12.05 -12.23 -2.88
N MET A 383 11.44 -11.99 -1.70
CA MET A 383 12.18 -11.67 -0.48
C MET A 383 13.06 -12.83 -0.02
N CYS A 384 12.51 -14.05 0.01
CA CYS A 384 13.27 -15.25 0.39
C CYS A 384 14.45 -15.50 -0.57
N ALA A 385 14.23 -15.37 -1.89
CA ALA A 385 15.28 -15.52 -2.88
C ALA A 385 16.37 -14.45 -2.74
N SER A 386 16.00 -13.19 -2.48
CA SER A 386 16.95 -12.10 -2.24
C SER A 386 17.75 -12.30 -0.96
N LEU A 387 17.09 -12.70 0.14
CA LEU A 387 17.77 -13.00 1.41
C LEU A 387 18.77 -14.15 1.26
N ALA A 388 18.40 -15.22 0.55
CA ALA A 388 19.30 -16.35 0.30
C ALA A 388 20.56 -15.98 -0.49
N GLN A 389 20.56 -14.84 -1.19
CA GLN A 389 21.71 -14.34 -1.94
C GLN A 389 22.59 -13.36 -1.14
N TRP A 390 22.17 -12.94 0.05
CA TRP A 390 22.96 -12.01 0.87
C TRP A 390 24.16 -12.69 1.50
N ASP A 391 25.36 -12.27 1.09
CA ASP A 391 26.62 -12.83 1.61
C ASP A 391 26.76 -12.64 3.11
N ALA A 392 26.39 -11.45 3.64
CA ALA A 392 26.38 -11.18 5.07
C ALA A 392 25.43 -12.10 5.86
N LEU A 393 24.37 -12.60 5.23
CA LEU A 393 23.47 -13.56 5.86
C LEU A 393 24.07 -14.96 5.81
N LYS A 394 24.61 -15.39 4.66
CA LYS A 394 25.29 -16.70 4.50
C LYS A 394 26.42 -16.90 5.52
N GLU A 395 27.19 -15.85 5.81
CA GLU A 395 28.24 -15.88 6.83
C GLU A 395 27.69 -16.16 8.24
N LYS A 396 26.42 -15.81 8.51
CA LYS A 396 25.77 -15.98 9.82
C LYS A 396 24.95 -17.27 9.95
N VAL A 397 24.16 -17.63 8.94
CA VAL A 397 23.14 -18.70 9.03
C VAL A 397 23.48 -19.97 8.25
N ASP A 398 24.69 -20.06 7.70
CA ASP A 398 25.16 -21.16 6.84
C ASP A 398 24.42 -21.32 5.49
N GLU A 399 24.98 -22.18 4.62
CA GLU A 399 24.47 -22.44 3.28
C GLU A 399 23.13 -23.21 3.29
N SER A 400 22.94 -24.12 4.24
CA SER A 400 21.74 -24.96 4.35
C SER A 400 20.50 -24.12 4.67
N PHE A 401 20.65 -23.12 5.53
CA PHE A 401 19.56 -22.18 5.81
C PHE A 401 19.17 -21.37 4.56
N CYS A 402 20.17 -20.94 3.78
CA CYS A 402 19.95 -20.22 2.52
C CYS A 402 19.30 -21.13 1.46
N GLU A 403 19.65 -22.41 1.40
CA GLU A 403 18.93 -23.41 0.60
C GLU A 403 17.47 -23.54 1.04
N GLY A 404 17.19 -23.52 2.35
CA GLY A 404 15.84 -23.50 2.89
C GLY A 404 15.02 -22.30 2.42
N LEU A 405 15.60 -21.09 2.43
CA LEU A 405 14.96 -19.89 1.88
C LEU A 405 14.68 -20.02 0.37
N ASN A 406 15.62 -20.56 -0.41
CA ASN A 406 15.41 -20.82 -1.83
C ASN A 406 14.32 -21.88 -2.08
N ALA A 407 14.22 -22.89 -1.21
CA ALA A 407 13.18 -23.90 -1.26
C ALA A 407 11.79 -23.32 -0.94
N VAL A 408 11.69 -22.39 0.02
CA VAL A 408 10.47 -21.60 0.28
C VAL A 408 10.06 -20.84 -0.98
N ALA A 409 10.97 -20.07 -1.57
CA ALA A 409 10.69 -19.29 -2.77
C ALA A 409 10.23 -20.18 -3.93
N SER A 410 10.94 -21.29 -4.18
CA SER A 410 10.60 -22.25 -5.24
C SER A 410 9.26 -22.93 -5.01
N SER A 411 8.94 -23.27 -3.75
CA SER A 411 7.64 -23.84 -3.38
C SER A 411 6.50 -22.85 -3.61
N LEU A 412 6.69 -21.58 -3.26
CA LEU A 412 5.69 -20.54 -3.53
C LEU A 412 5.49 -20.32 -5.03
N ARG A 413 6.55 -20.36 -5.85
CA ARG A 413 6.46 -20.23 -7.33
C ARG A 413 5.59 -21.29 -7.98
N MET A 414 5.46 -22.47 -7.36
CA MET A 414 4.57 -23.52 -7.86
C MET A 414 3.12 -23.04 -7.96
N LEU A 415 2.70 -22.05 -7.15
CA LEU A 415 1.37 -21.43 -7.26
C LEU A 415 1.10 -20.88 -8.64
N ASN A 416 2.08 -20.21 -9.25
CA ASN A 416 1.91 -19.51 -10.52
C ASN A 416 1.47 -20.46 -11.65
N HIS A 417 1.89 -21.72 -11.56
CA HIS A 417 1.63 -22.77 -12.55
C HIS A 417 0.68 -23.85 -12.05
N ALA A 418 0.10 -23.71 -10.86
CA ALA A 418 -0.70 -24.75 -10.25
C ALA A 418 -2.02 -24.96 -11.00
N GLU A 419 -2.23 -26.19 -11.46
CA GLU A 419 -3.53 -26.66 -11.94
C GLU A 419 -4.54 -26.77 -10.77
N ASP A 420 -5.83 -26.75 -11.13
CA ASP A 420 -6.92 -26.84 -10.15
C ASP A 420 -6.79 -28.09 -9.27
N GLY A 421 -6.77 -27.90 -7.95
CA GLY A 421 -6.59 -28.97 -6.95
C GLY A 421 -5.17 -29.10 -6.37
N HIS A 422 -4.15 -28.58 -7.04
CA HIS A 422 -2.74 -28.64 -6.58
C HIS A 422 -2.19 -27.30 -6.07
N GLN A 423 -2.99 -26.24 -6.10
CA GLN A 423 -2.64 -24.88 -5.66
C GLN A 423 -2.12 -24.81 -4.22
N TRP A 424 -2.44 -25.79 -3.37
CA TRP A 424 -2.06 -25.79 -1.96
C TRP A 424 -0.72 -26.48 -1.67
N ALA A 425 -0.22 -27.33 -2.57
CA ALA A 425 0.98 -28.11 -2.29
C ALA A 425 2.21 -27.20 -2.07
N GLY A 426 2.47 -26.27 -2.98
CA GLY A 426 3.55 -25.30 -2.87
C GLY A 426 3.48 -24.42 -1.62
N PRO A 427 2.36 -23.71 -1.37
CA PRO A 427 2.18 -22.89 -0.17
C PRO A 427 2.29 -23.67 1.14
N CYS A 428 1.76 -24.90 1.20
CA CYS A 428 1.88 -25.73 2.39
C CYS A 428 3.35 -26.10 2.64
N THR A 429 4.09 -26.52 1.61
CA THR A 429 5.53 -26.79 1.73
C THR A 429 6.29 -25.54 2.17
N ALA A 430 6.02 -24.39 1.56
CA ALA A 430 6.63 -23.11 1.95
C ALA A 430 6.35 -22.75 3.41
N ALA A 431 5.11 -22.92 3.88
CA ALA A 431 4.74 -22.64 5.26
C ALA A 431 5.43 -23.57 6.26
N VAL A 432 5.58 -24.86 5.93
CA VAL A 432 6.33 -25.82 6.76
C VAL A 432 7.78 -25.40 6.83
N LEU A 433 8.43 -25.16 5.68
CA LEU A 433 9.83 -24.72 5.61
C LEU A 433 10.07 -23.42 6.39
N MET A 434 9.18 -22.43 6.25
CA MET A 434 9.26 -21.18 7.01
C MET A 434 9.15 -21.40 8.53
N ARG A 435 8.35 -22.37 8.98
CA ARG A 435 8.34 -22.76 10.41
C ARG A 435 9.66 -23.41 10.83
N LEU A 436 10.27 -24.24 9.98
CA LEU A 436 11.57 -24.84 10.30
C LEU A 436 12.64 -23.74 10.46
N LEU A 437 12.71 -22.81 9.49
CA LEU A 437 13.60 -21.66 9.51
C LEU A 437 13.35 -20.75 10.72
N GLN A 438 12.09 -20.55 11.11
CA GLN A 438 11.74 -19.81 12.33
C GLN A 438 12.31 -20.47 13.59
N GLY A 439 12.33 -21.81 13.66
CA GLY A 439 12.92 -22.56 14.77
C GLY A 439 14.43 -22.34 14.85
N GLU A 440 15.13 -22.51 13.73
CA GLU A 440 16.58 -22.28 13.62
C GLU A 440 16.96 -20.83 13.99
N LEU A 441 16.17 -19.85 13.54
CA LEU A 441 16.39 -18.44 13.88
C LEU A 441 16.30 -18.16 15.39
N LYS A 442 15.35 -18.82 16.08
CA LYS A 442 15.26 -18.70 17.54
C LYS A 442 16.51 -19.26 18.20
N HIS A 443 17.02 -20.39 17.73
CA HIS A 443 18.26 -20.97 18.24
C HIS A 443 19.46 -20.05 18.03
N LEU A 444 19.58 -19.42 16.85
CA LEU A 444 20.68 -18.52 16.49
C LEU A 444 20.64 -17.18 17.25
N LEU A 445 19.46 -16.61 17.48
CA LEU A 445 19.31 -15.30 18.14
C LEU A 445 19.27 -15.35 19.67
N TYR A 446 18.81 -16.45 20.27
CA TYR A 446 18.67 -16.59 21.73
C TYR A 446 19.89 -17.21 22.42
N VAL A 447 21.09 -17.15 21.82
CA VAL A 447 22.32 -17.60 22.49
C VAL A 447 22.78 -16.57 23.53
N GLY A 448 22.01 -16.52 24.61
CA GLY A 448 22.28 -15.86 25.87
C GLY A 448 21.38 -16.48 26.94
N VAL A 449 21.93 -17.47 27.66
CA VAL A 449 21.41 -18.06 28.92
C VAL A 449 20.40 -19.23 28.80
N GLY A 450 20.92 -20.45 28.78
CA GLY A 450 20.68 -21.44 29.85
C GLY A 450 19.28 -21.99 30.16
N TYR A 451 18.27 -21.87 29.29
CA TYR A 451 16.90 -22.31 29.64
C TYR A 451 16.13 -23.11 28.57
N PHE A 452 16.80 -23.78 27.63
CA PHE A 452 16.14 -24.85 26.88
C PHE A 452 16.30 -26.15 27.66
N ASN A 453 15.21 -26.68 28.21
CA ASN A 453 15.19 -28.09 28.63
C ASN A 453 15.50 -28.93 27.40
N GLU A 454 16.50 -29.80 27.51
CA GLU A 454 16.96 -30.69 26.44
C GLU A 454 15.76 -31.46 25.86
N ILE A 455 15.33 -31.07 24.66
CA ILE A 455 14.58 -31.98 23.79
C ILE A 455 15.50 -33.19 23.61
N PRO A 456 15.00 -34.43 23.78
CA PRO A 456 15.83 -35.61 23.55
C PRO A 456 16.54 -35.45 22.20
N PRO A 457 17.87 -35.63 22.12
CA PRO A 457 18.63 -35.35 20.89
C PRO A 457 18.06 -36.05 19.66
N GLN A 458 17.44 -37.23 19.84
CA GLN A 458 16.81 -38.01 18.77
C GLN A 458 15.51 -37.39 18.21
N VAL A 459 14.88 -36.47 18.94
CA VAL A 459 13.63 -35.78 18.56
C VAL A 459 13.95 -34.39 17.99
N GLY A 460 14.87 -33.66 18.61
CA GLY A 460 15.34 -32.36 18.11
C GLY A 460 16.11 -32.46 16.79
N THR A 461 16.69 -33.63 16.48
CA THR A 461 17.30 -33.90 15.17
C THR A 461 16.30 -34.19 14.05
N VAL A 462 15.00 -34.34 14.37
CA VAL A 462 13.98 -34.79 13.41
C VAL A 462 12.90 -33.74 13.18
N LEU A 463 12.55 -32.97 14.20
CA LEU A 463 11.57 -31.90 14.10
C LEU A 463 12.18 -30.61 14.65
N PRO A 464 12.04 -29.47 13.95
CA PRO A 464 12.48 -28.21 14.51
C PRO A 464 11.66 -27.81 15.72
N ASP A 465 12.31 -27.07 16.62
CA ASP A 465 11.77 -26.58 17.89
C ASP A 465 10.47 -25.80 17.75
N SER A 466 10.17 -25.22 16.59
CA SER A 466 8.90 -24.55 16.31
C SER A 466 7.68 -25.49 16.27
N LEU A 467 7.89 -26.80 16.21
CA LEU A 467 6.85 -27.84 16.25
C LEU A 467 6.71 -28.50 17.62
N ILE A 468 7.58 -28.19 18.59
CA ILE A 468 7.68 -28.85 19.91
C ILE A 468 7.79 -27.79 21.01
N VAL A 469 6.92 -27.83 22.03
CA VAL A 469 7.00 -26.91 23.19
C VAL A 469 7.57 -27.63 24.42
N PRO A 470 8.57 -27.09 25.13
CA PRO A 470 9.02 -27.65 26.41
C PRO A 470 7.98 -27.43 27.51
N LEU A 471 7.58 -28.52 28.16
CA LEU A 471 6.69 -28.48 29.33
C LEU A 471 7.45 -27.94 30.55
N LYS A 472 7.19 -26.69 30.97
CA LYS A 472 6.88 -26.47 32.40
C LYS A 472 6.24 -25.14 32.82
N TRP A 473 6.30 -24.03 32.07
CA TRP A 473 5.65 -22.79 32.52
C TRP A 473 5.11 -21.94 31.35
N ASP A 474 3.78 -21.79 31.34
CA ASP A 474 2.95 -20.76 30.68
C ASP A 474 2.25 -21.09 29.34
N GLU A 475 0.93 -20.89 29.36
CA GLU A 475 -0.11 -21.41 28.44
C GLU A 475 -0.43 -20.47 27.25
N GLN A 476 0.39 -19.44 27.00
CA GLN A 476 0.19 -18.49 25.89
C GLN A 476 1.30 -18.51 24.81
N ALA A 477 2.26 -19.42 24.88
CA ALA A 477 3.42 -19.45 23.98
C ALA A 477 3.24 -20.37 22.74
N MET A 478 2.94 -19.72 21.62
CA MET A 478 3.10 -20.03 20.19
C MET A 478 3.33 -21.49 19.72
N GLY A 479 2.26 -22.12 19.21
CA GLY A 479 2.32 -23.24 18.28
C GLY A 479 1.99 -22.85 16.82
N CYS A 480 2.15 -23.79 15.89
CA CYS A 480 1.83 -23.61 14.46
C CYS A 480 0.32 -23.34 14.25
N LYS A 481 -0.03 -22.20 13.61
CA LYS A 481 -1.41 -21.80 13.29
C LYS A 481 -2.16 -22.76 12.33
N PHE A 482 -1.50 -23.75 11.72
CA PHE A 482 -2.13 -24.70 10.77
C PHE A 482 -2.47 -26.09 11.35
N GLY A 483 -2.30 -26.34 12.66
CA GLY A 483 -2.58 -27.69 13.17
C GLY A 483 -2.50 -27.93 14.68
N GLY A 484 -2.44 -26.88 15.50
CA GLY A 484 -2.19 -27.01 16.93
C GLY A 484 -0.75 -27.44 17.25
N TYR A 485 -0.45 -27.62 18.52
CA TYR A 485 0.83 -28.18 18.96
C TYR A 485 0.76 -29.71 18.94
N PHE A 486 1.92 -30.33 18.79
CA PHE A 486 2.09 -31.73 19.13
C PHE A 486 2.88 -31.76 20.43
N SER A 487 2.21 -32.21 21.49
CA SER A 487 2.87 -32.49 22.76
C SER A 487 2.51 -33.90 23.16
N SER A 488 3.50 -34.68 23.53
CA SER A 488 3.28 -35.90 24.29
C SER A 488 4.38 -36.00 25.32
N SER A 489 4.01 -36.30 26.57
CA SER A 489 4.95 -36.68 27.61
C SER A 489 5.62 -38.03 27.33
N GLU A 490 5.19 -38.75 26.28
CA GLU A 490 5.62 -40.11 25.94
C GLU A 490 6.59 -40.16 24.76
N TRP A 491 6.96 -39.03 24.16
CA TRP A 491 7.88 -39.04 23.02
C TRP A 491 9.32 -39.24 23.47
N SER A 492 9.90 -40.35 23.05
CA SER A 492 11.29 -40.70 23.33
C SER A 492 12.14 -40.85 22.07
N ASN A 493 11.50 -41.02 20.90
CA ASN A 493 12.17 -41.25 19.63
C ASN A 493 11.30 -40.81 18.42
N THR A 494 11.88 -40.86 17.22
CA THR A 494 11.23 -40.52 15.94
C THR A 494 9.98 -41.35 15.63
N GLU A 495 9.97 -42.62 16.00
CA GLU A 495 8.86 -43.53 15.72
C GLU A 495 7.62 -43.14 16.53
N ASP A 496 7.79 -42.68 17.77
CA ASP A 496 6.71 -42.18 18.64
C ASP A 496 6.02 -40.95 18.03
N VAL A 497 6.82 -40.06 17.44
CA VAL A 497 6.36 -38.85 16.75
C VAL A 497 5.57 -39.23 15.49
N VAL A 498 6.13 -40.10 14.64
CA VAL A 498 5.48 -40.56 13.41
C VAL A 498 4.17 -41.29 13.70
N LYS A 499 4.14 -42.15 14.73
CA LYS A 499 2.91 -42.83 15.19
C LYS A 499 1.86 -41.85 15.70
N ALA A 500 2.27 -40.81 16.44
CA ALA A 500 1.36 -39.77 16.91
C ALA A 500 0.75 -38.97 15.73
N PHE A 501 1.57 -38.62 14.73
CA PHE A 501 1.11 -38.00 13.50
C PHE A 501 0.13 -38.89 12.73
N ALA A 502 0.50 -40.16 12.50
CA ALA A 502 -0.33 -41.12 11.78
C ALA A 502 -1.65 -41.41 12.51
N LYS A 503 -1.64 -41.48 13.85
CA LYS A 503 -2.84 -41.69 14.67
C LYS A 503 -3.78 -40.48 14.63
N LYS A 504 -3.24 -39.26 14.69
CA LYS A 504 -4.02 -38.01 14.55
C LYS A 504 -4.62 -37.91 13.15
N TYR A 505 -3.85 -38.26 12.12
CA TYR A 505 -4.31 -38.27 10.73
C TYR A 505 -5.37 -39.35 10.46
N ALA A 506 -5.22 -40.55 11.02
CA ALA A 506 -6.19 -41.64 10.93
C ALA A 506 -7.47 -41.39 11.72
N SER A 507 -7.42 -40.52 12.75
CA SER A 507 -8.59 -40.11 13.53
C SER A 507 -9.40 -38.98 12.90
N LEU A 508 -8.91 -38.36 11.81
CA LEU A 508 -9.68 -37.42 11.03
C LEU A 508 -10.74 -38.20 10.23
N PRO A 509 -12.03 -37.86 10.31
CA PRO A 509 -13.06 -38.58 9.59
C PRO A 509 -12.77 -38.54 8.08
N SER A 510 -12.78 -39.71 7.44
CA SER A 510 -12.66 -39.82 5.98
C SER A 510 -13.77 -39.01 5.32
N ALA A 511 -13.38 -38.09 4.44
CA ALA A 511 -14.32 -37.22 3.75
C ALA A 511 -15.28 -38.06 2.90
N LYS A 512 -16.58 -37.92 3.13
CA LYS A 512 -17.60 -38.43 2.20
C LYS A 512 -17.46 -37.71 0.85
N PRO A 513 -17.58 -38.41 -0.29
CA PRO A 513 -17.66 -37.76 -1.60
C PRO A 513 -18.96 -36.94 -1.64
N GLY A 514 -18.84 -35.62 -1.80
CA GLY A 514 -20.00 -34.71 -1.90
C GLY A 514 -20.07 -33.60 -0.84
N CYS A 515 -19.12 -33.48 0.08
CA CYS A 515 -19.08 -32.34 1.00
C CYS A 515 -18.42 -31.13 0.33
N VAL A 516 -19.26 -30.18 -0.10
CA VAL A 516 -18.89 -28.84 -0.57
C VAL A 516 -17.98 -28.17 0.48
N ARG A 517 -16.73 -27.90 0.10
CA ARG A 517 -15.75 -27.22 0.97
C ARG A 517 -16.18 -25.76 1.15
N GLN A 518 -16.54 -25.40 2.38
CA GLN A 518 -16.44 -24.02 2.85
C GLN A 518 -14.95 -23.62 2.94
N PRO A 519 -14.61 -22.35 2.65
CA PRO A 519 -13.23 -21.88 2.51
C PRO A 519 -12.49 -21.86 3.85
N ILE A 520 -11.28 -22.43 3.89
CA ILE A 520 -10.30 -22.11 4.94
C ILE A 520 -9.66 -20.79 4.52
N VAL A 521 -10.20 -19.70 5.06
CA VAL A 521 -9.65 -18.36 4.99
C VAL A 521 -8.34 -18.33 5.81
N PHE A 522 -7.25 -17.86 5.20
CA PHE A 522 -6.12 -17.35 5.98
C PHE A 522 -6.58 -16.05 6.64
N SER A 523 -7.12 -16.13 7.85
CA SER A 523 -7.32 -14.99 8.74
C SER A 523 -7.37 -15.50 10.17
N ALA A 524 -6.69 -14.76 11.04
CA ALA A 524 -6.93 -14.84 12.47
C ALA A 524 -8.42 -14.58 12.73
N ARG A 525 -9.10 -15.52 13.38
CA ARG A 525 -10.40 -15.33 14.06
C ARG A 525 -11.40 -14.38 13.36
N LEU A 526 -12.08 -14.88 12.32
CA LEU A 526 -13.42 -14.40 11.99
C LEU A 526 -14.46 -15.25 12.74
N SER A 527 -14.73 -14.87 13.99
CA SER A 527 -15.95 -15.26 14.69
C SER A 527 -16.90 -14.06 14.74
N SER A 528 -18.13 -14.30 14.28
CA SER A 528 -19.31 -13.42 14.27
C SER A 528 -19.42 -12.45 13.09
N LEU A 529 -20.25 -12.78 12.11
CA LEU A 529 -21.66 -12.38 12.06
C LEU A 529 -22.36 -13.13 10.91
N ARG A 530 -23.63 -13.45 11.13
CA ARG A 530 -24.54 -14.08 10.17
C ARG A 530 -24.92 -13.13 9.06
#